data_AF-A0A9P4W3J3-F1
#
_entry.id   AF-A0A9P4W3J3-F1
#
_cell.length_a   1.000
_cell.length_b   1.000
_cell.length_c   1.000
_cell.angle_alpha   90.00
_cell.angle_beta   90.00
_cell.angle_gamma   90.00
#
_symmetry.space_group_name_H-M   'P 1'
#
loop_
_entity.id
_entity.type
_entity.pdbx_description
1 polymer ?
#
loop_
_entity_poly.entity_id
_entity_poly.type
_entity_poly.pdbx_seq_one_letter_code
_entity_poly.pdbx_strand_id
1 'polypeptide(L)'
;MTLSVSTSVTASPAKPSMHALPSLPFYAIWDLEKTDNDEVRAAENDESDKGFQLLPNELLGKIVDYLEDPKDTYSFRGVSTCFLDLYHRSVAKKLSDSTVFPANVSMVNFLKHLKNPDIAKYVRELTILAEGLSEHIHGYAWAWEDLLLDMGVPVEDEDVNLINRINDIHHDDSLLDDAFHASGIYRNMLTTLLRRCPNLKTIYVRKLKAGEHIPGWRGVKLFKDLSFYEAGMDFRKIFYGGWQYDLLHKRVTFYYDIYDGHWYFEDCAGPQARFIDDLEAAVNACGRRIEQRFILPDPLPSRPPKDTNASRRAAQEAAKSKSHAAEAPQAQVDADSSAQDSV
;
A
#
# COMPACT_ATOMS: atom_id res chain seq x y z
N MET A 1 62.00 2.37 -4.47
CA MET A 1 61.40 2.82 -3.20
C MET A 1 59.93 2.45 -3.24
N THR A 2 59.60 1.32 -2.64
CA THR A 2 58.26 0.73 -2.58
C THR A 2 57.61 1.15 -1.26
N LEU A 3 56.56 1.96 -1.33
CA LEU A 3 55.73 2.29 -0.17
C LEU A 3 54.57 1.30 -0.10
N SER A 4 54.63 0.41 0.88
CA SER A 4 53.51 -0.42 1.31
C SER A 4 52.63 0.40 2.25
N VAL A 5 51.35 0.51 1.91
CA VAL A 5 50.33 1.07 2.81
C VAL A 5 49.62 -0.11 3.44
N SER A 6 49.93 -0.36 4.72
CA SER A 6 49.14 -1.22 5.60
C SER A 6 48.01 -0.40 6.19
N THR A 7 46.77 -0.76 5.89
CA THR A 7 45.60 -0.27 6.64
C THR A 7 44.99 -1.44 7.41
N SER A 8 45.16 -1.35 8.72
CA SER A 8 44.58 -2.20 9.75
C SER A 8 43.06 -2.05 9.80
N VAL A 9 42.35 -3.17 9.65
CA VAL A 9 40.91 -3.27 9.90
C VAL A 9 40.69 -3.31 11.41
N THR A 10 40.10 -2.25 11.96
CA THR A 10 39.58 -2.25 13.34
C THR A 10 38.16 -2.83 13.31
N ALA A 11 38.01 -4.00 13.90
CA ALA A 11 36.72 -4.66 14.11
C ALA A 11 35.85 -3.83 15.06
N SER A 12 34.68 -3.40 14.58
CA SER A 12 33.66 -2.72 15.38
C SER A 12 32.78 -3.77 16.07
N PRO A 13 32.43 -3.59 17.36
CA PRO A 13 31.67 -4.59 18.11
C PRO A 13 30.23 -4.71 17.60
N ALA A 14 29.80 -5.96 17.41
CA ALA A 14 28.44 -6.33 17.06
C ALA A 14 27.42 -5.71 18.03
N LYS A 15 26.53 -4.88 17.51
CA LYS A 15 25.35 -4.41 18.25
C LYS A 15 24.32 -5.56 18.36
N PRO A 16 23.69 -5.76 19.52
CA PRO A 16 22.68 -6.79 19.70
C PRO A 16 21.44 -6.49 18.85
N SER A 17 21.03 -7.52 18.10
CA SER A 17 19.74 -7.65 17.44
C SER A 17 18.61 -7.33 18.44
N MET A 18 17.98 -6.16 18.28
CA MET A 18 16.64 -5.94 18.82
C MET A 18 15.65 -6.37 17.75
N HIS A 19 15.21 -7.62 17.87
CA HIS A 19 14.05 -8.14 17.18
C HIS A 19 12.85 -7.23 17.45
N ALA A 20 12.47 -6.41 16.45
CA ALA A 20 11.17 -5.79 16.42
C ALA A 20 10.13 -6.91 16.27
N LEU A 21 9.27 -7.02 17.28
CA LEU A 21 8.14 -7.95 17.30
C LEU A 21 7.26 -7.70 16.06
N PRO A 22 6.94 -8.73 15.26
CA PRO A 22 5.95 -8.59 14.22
C PRO A 22 4.59 -8.34 14.88
N SER A 23 3.91 -7.27 14.48
CA SER A 23 2.49 -7.09 14.78
C SER A 23 1.75 -8.31 14.22
N LEU A 24 1.23 -9.13 15.14
CA LEU A 24 0.62 -10.43 14.85
C LEU A 24 -0.52 -10.29 13.83
N PRO A 25 -0.59 -11.16 12.80
CA PRO A 25 -1.83 -11.39 12.08
C PRO A 25 -2.84 -12.05 13.03
N PHE A 26 -4.12 -11.71 12.86
CA PHE A 26 -5.28 -12.08 13.68
C PHE A 26 -5.59 -13.61 13.79
N TYR A 27 -4.63 -14.49 13.54
CA TYR A 27 -4.83 -15.95 13.45
C TYR A 27 -3.71 -16.81 14.07
N ALA A 28 -3.00 -16.31 15.09
CA ALA A 28 -2.00 -17.11 15.84
C ALA A 28 -2.57 -17.86 17.06
N ILE A 29 -3.88 -18.05 17.11
CA ILE A 29 -4.57 -19.00 17.97
C ILE A 29 -5.49 -19.68 16.95
N TRP A 30 -5.37 -20.96 16.61
CA TRP A 30 -5.89 -22.10 17.35
C TRP A 30 -5.40 -23.39 16.67
N ASP A 31 -4.31 -23.97 17.15
CA ASP A 31 -4.12 -25.42 17.07
C ASP A 31 -4.93 -26.00 18.24
N LEU A 32 -6.18 -26.34 17.98
CA LEU A 32 -7.05 -26.98 18.96
C LEU A 32 -6.80 -28.48 18.91
N GLU A 33 -6.26 -28.97 20.02
CA GLU A 33 -6.25 -30.36 20.44
C GLU A 33 -7.51 -31.09 19.93
N LYS A 34 -7.29 -32.15 19.14
CA LYS A 34 -8.30 -33.18 18.98
C LYS A 34 -8.50 -33.83 20.35
N THR A 35 -9.49 -33.38 21.10
CA THR A 35 -10.01 -34.17 22.21
C THR A 35 -10.96 -35.22 21.65
N ASP A 36 -10.59 -36.49 21.81
CA ASP A 36 -11.30 -37.71 21.42
C ASP A 36 -12.63 -37.92 22.19
N ASN A 37 -13.53 -36.93 22.21
CA ASN A 37 -14.81 -36.99 22.94
C ASN A 37 -16.06 -36.94 22.04
N ASP A 38 -15.91 -36.95 20.71
CA ASP A 38 -17.04 -36.81 19.78
C ASP A 38 -17.83 -38.11 19.49
N GLU A 39 -17.42 -39.27 20.01
CA GLU A 39 -18.11 -40.53 19.71
C GLU A 39 -19.32 -40.85 20.62
N VAL A 40 -19.61 -40.07 21.66
CA VAL A 40 -20.65 -40.45 22.66
C VAL A 40 -21.95 -39.62 22.57
N ARG A 41 -22.12 -38.72 21.60
CA ARG A 41 -23.31 -37.83 21.52
C ARG A 41 -24.12 -37.89 20.23
N ALA A 42 -23.87 -38.86 19.35
CA ALA A 42 -24.48 -38.91 18.02
C ALA A 42 -25.89 -39.54 17.93
N ALA A 43 -26.55 -39.92 19.03
CA ALA A 43 -27.74 -40.80 18.96
C ALA A 43 -29.09 -40.21 19.41
N GLU A 44 -29.22 -38.94 19.82
CA GLU A 44 -30.49 -38.41 20.37
C GLU A 44 -31.10 -37.16 19.70
N ASN A 45 -30.61 -36.69 18.54
CA ASN A 45 -31.10 -35.44 17.91
C ASN A 45 -31.73 -35.59 16.50
N ASP A 46 -32.47 -36.67 16.21
CA ASP A 46 -32.90 -36.98 14.82
C ASP A 46 -34.24 -36.36 14.34
N GLU A 47 -34.82 -35.40 15.08
CA GLU A 47 -36.00 -34.64 14.61
C GLU A 47 -35.86 -33.12 14.59
N SER A 48 -35.05 -32.50 15.46
CA SER A 48 -34.89 -31.04 15.50
C SER A 48 -34.03 -30.48 14.35
N ASP A 49 -33.15 -31.29 13.78
CA ASP A 49 -32.22 -30.86 12.71
C ASP A 49 -32.86 -30.78 11.31
N LYS A 50 -34.07 -31.34 11.15
CA LYS A 50 -34.79 -31.35 9.86
C LYS A 50 -35.33 -29.98 9.48
N GLY A 51 -35.50 -29.06 10.45
CA GLY A 51 -36.06 -27.73 10.21
C GLY A 51 -35.19 -26.83 9.33
N PHE A 52 -33.87 -26.83 9.55
CA PHE A 52 -32.94 -25.98 8.79
C PHE A 52 -32.61 -26.53 7.40
N GLN A 53 -32.69 -27.85 7.21
CA GLN A 53 -32.44 -28.49 5.91
C GLN A 53 -33.52 -28.16 4.88
N LEU A 54 -34.70 -27.70 5.32
CA LEU A 54 -35.81 -27.31 4.46
C LEU A 54 -35.77 -25.83 4.06
N LEU A 55 -34.90 -25.02 4.66
CA LEU A 55 -34.79 -23.60 4.31
C LEU A 55 -33.99 -23.43 3.01
N PRO A 56 -34.48 -22.61 2.06
CA PRO A 56 -33.71 -22.23 0.88
C PRO A 56 -32.35 -21.62 1.25
N ASN A 57 -31.33 -21.93 0.46
CA ASN A 57 -29.95 -21.44 0.64
C ASN A 57 -29.89 -19.90 0.71
N GLU A 58 -30.81 -19.21 0.05
CA GLU A 58 -30.90 -17.74 0.06
C GLU A 58 -31.29 -17.20 1.45
N LEU A 59 -32.18 -17.89 2.17
CA LEU A 59 -32.58 -17.49 3.52
C LEU A 59 -31.49 -17.82 4.53
N LEU A 60 -30.88 -19.01 4.41
CA LEU A 60 -29.77 -19.40 5.25
C LEU A 60 -28.55 -18.50 5.05
N GLY A 61 -28.27 -18.11 3.81
CA GLY A 61 -27.22 -17.13 3.49
C GLY A 61 -27.45 -15.78 4.17
N LYS A 62 -28.71 -15.28 4.17
CA LYS A 62 -29.06 -14.06 4.91
C LYS A 62 -28.84 -14.21 6.42
N ILE A 63 -29.17 -15.36 7.01
CA ILE A 63 -28.93 -15.62 8.43
C ILE A 63 -27.44 -15.57 8.74
N VAL A 64 -26.60 -16.16 7.89
CA VAL A 64 -25.13 -16.10 8.03
C VAL A 64 -24.62 -14.66 7.88
N ASP A 65 -25.19 -13.87 6.96
CA ASP A 65 -24.82 -12.46 6.79
C ASP A 65 -25.18 -11.58 8.01
N TYR A 66 -26.11 -12.02 8.88
CA TYR A 66 -26.43 -11.35 10.16
C TYR A 66 -25.49 -11.74 11.31
N LEU A 67 -24.61 -12.72 11.14
CA LEU A 67 -23.63 -13.08 12.16
C LEU A 67 -22.47 -12.08 12.13
N GLU A 68 -22.47 -11.14 13.07
CA GLU A 68 -21.41 -10.12 13.18
C GLU A 68 -20.09 -10.70 13.70
N ASP A 69 -20.13 -11.68 14.60
CA ASP A 69 -18.92 -12.33 15.13
C ASP A 69 -18.40 -13.39 14.13
N PRO A 70 -17.14 -13.26 13.66
CA PRO A 70 -16.50 -14.29 12.85
C PRO A 70 -16.46 -15.68 13.51
N LYS A 71 -16.43 -15.74 14.85
CA LYS A 71 -16.45 -17.01 15.60
C LYS A 71 -17.78 -17.73 15.47
N ASP A 72 -18.89 -16.98 15.49
CA ASP A 72 -20.22 -17.57 15.34
C ASP A 72 -20.41 -18.09 13.92
N THR A 73 -19.96 -17.32 12.93
CA THR A 73 -19.95 -17.73 11.52
C THR A 73 -19.14 -19.02 11.31
N TYR A 74 -18.01 -19.16 12.01
CA TYR A 74 -17.18 -20.36 11.95
C TYR A 74 -17.82 -21.56 12.63
N SER A 75 -18.40 -21.39 13.83
CA SER A 75 -19.11 -22.45 14.55
C SER A 75 -20.30 -22.97 13.74
N PHE A 76 -20.97 -22.09 12.99
CA PHE A 76 -22.12 -22.41 12.16
C PHE A 76 -21.83 -23.43 11.07
N ARG A 77 -20.58 -23.52 10.60
CA ARG A 77 -20.17 -24.51 9.58
C ARG A 77 -20.31 -25.96 10.06
N GLY A 78 -20.28 -26.18 11.38
CA GLY A 78 -20.35 -27.51 11.99
C GLY A 78 -21.78 -28.04 12.16
N VAL A 79 -22.78 -27.18 11.94
CA VAL A 79 -24.20 -27.53 12.14
C VAL A 79 -24.71 -28.43 11.03
N SER A 80 -24.35 -28.18 9.77
CA SER A 80 -24.70 -29.05 8.64
C SER A 80 -23.80 -28.83 7.43
N THR A 81 -23.82 -29.77 6.48
CA THR A 81 -23.12 -29.64 5.20
C THR A 81 -23.61 -28.46 4.36
N CYS A 82 -24.91 -28.11 4.49
CA CYS A 82 -25.49 -26.93 3.85
C CYS A 82 -24.88 -25.63 4.41
N PHE A 83 -24.74 -25.53 5.74
CA PHE A 83 -24.10 -24.38 6.39
C PHE A 83 -22.61 -24.27 6.06
N LEU A 84 -21.91 -25.40 5.95
CA LEU A 84 -20.53 -25.41 5.47
C LEU A 84 -20.41 -24.84 4.05
N ASP A 85 -21.31 -25.18 3.13
CA ASP A 85 -21.31 -24.64 1.77
C ASP A 85 -21.60 -23.13 1.74
N LEU A 86 -22.56 -22.68 2.55
CA LEU A 86 -22.89 -21.26 2.70
C LEU A 86 -21.73 -20.46 3.29
N TYR A 87 -21.04 -21.02 4.29
CA TYR A 87 -19.82 -20.45 4.84
C TYR A 87 -18.77 -20.28 3.74
N HIS A 88 -18.51 -21.33 2.93
CA HIS A 88 -17.56 -21.24 1.82
C HIS A 88 -17.95 -20.18 0.79
N ARG A 89 -19.25 -20.06 0.45
CA ARG A 89 -19.75 -19.00 -0.44
C ARG A 89 -19.56 -17.60 0.13
N SER A 90 -19.83 -17.39 1.43
CA SER A 90 -19.64 -16.09 2.08
C SER A 90 -18.15 -15.69 2.10
N VAL A 91 -17.26 -16.62 2.44
CA VAL A 91 -15.81 -16.37 2.37
C VAL A 91 -15.37 -16.06 0.94
N ALA A 92 -15.84 -16.81 -0.06
CA ALA A 92 -15.53 -16.54 -1.46
C ALA A 92 -16.05 -15.18 -1.94
N LYS A 93 -17.24 -14.76 -1.50
CA LYS A 93 -17.80 -13.43 -1.77
C LYS A 93 -16.90 -12.33 -1.18
N LYS A 94 -16.51 -12.46 0.10
CA LYS A 94 -15.57 -11.53 0.76
C LYS A 94 -14.22 -11.46 0.02
N LEU A 95 -13.72 -12.58 -0.50
CA LEU A 95 -12.51 -12.61 -1.32
C LEU A 95 -12.69 -11.90 -2.67
N SER A 96 -13.82 -12.08 -3.34
CA SER A 96 -14.14 -11.40 -4.60
C SER A 96 -14.30 -9.89 -4.42
N ASP A 97 -14.85 -9.44 -3.29
CA ASP A 97 -15.00 -8.02 -2.95
C ASP A 97 -13.66 -7.38 -2.53
N SER A 98 -12.66 -8.19 -2.17
CA SER A 98 -11.34 -7.72 -1.75
C SER A 98 -10.44 -7.40 -2.96
N THR A 99 -9.60 -6.38 -2.84
CA THR A 99 -8.57 -6.10 -3.83
C THR A 99 -7.30 -6.89 -3.54
N VAL A 100 -6.76 -7.53 -4.57
CA VAL A 100 -5.44 -8.16 -4.58
C VAL A 100 -4.40 -7.08 -4.87
N PHE A 101 -3.62 -6.72 -3.85
CA PHE A 101 -2.49 -5.78 -4.00
C PHE A 101 -1.24 -6.52 -4.50
N PRO A 102 -0.41 -5.88 -5.36
CA PRO A 102 0.80 -6.46 -5.92
C PRO A 102 1.98 -6.51 -4.93
N ALA A 103 1.68 -6.67 -3.64
CA ALA A 103 2.66 -6.87 -2.58
C ALA A 103 2.73 -8.36 -2.22
N ASN A 104 3.93 -8.87 -1.96
CA ASN A 104 4.15 -10.28 -1.61
C ASN A 104 3.24 -10.76 -0.46
N VAL A 105 3.17 -9.98 0.64
CA VAL A 105 2.35 -10.32 1.81
C VAL A 105 0.86 -10.42 1.45
N SER A 106 0.35 -9.49 0.64
CA SER A 106 -1.03 -9.49 0.14
C SER A 106 -1.31 -10.75 -0.69
N MET A 107 -0.46 -11.05 -1.67
CA MET A 107 -0.59 -12.21 -2.55
C MET A 107 -0.53 -13.54 -1.77
N VAL A 108 0.39 -13.65 -0.80
CA VAL A 108 0.49 -14.84 0.06
C VAL A 108 -0.79 -15.04 0.87
N ASN A 109 -1.31 -13.97 1.46
CA ASN A 109 -2.53 -14.05 2.27
C ASN A 109 -3.74 -14.45 1.41
N PHE A 110 -3.88 -13.88 0.22
CA PHE A 110 -4.94 -14.27 -0.71
C PHE A 110 -4.84 -15.75 -1.11
N LEU A 111 -3.63 -16.21 -1.45
CA LEU A 111 -3.37 -17.61 -1.81
C LEU A 111 -3.63 -18.59 -0.66
N LYS A 112 -3.45 -18.18 0.61
CA LYS A 112 -3.78 -19.02 1.78
C LYS A 112 -5.26 -19.34 1.82
N HIS A 113 -6.14 -18.38 1.57
CA HIS A 113 -7.59 -18.61 1.52
C HIS A 113 -7.99 -19.52 0.36
N LEU A 114 -7.33 -19.37 -0.79
CA LEU A 114 -7.56 -20.20 -1.97
C LEU A 114 -6.94 -21.61 -1.89
N LYS A 115 -6.25 -21.97 -0.80
CA LYS A 115 -5.80 -23.36 -0.58
C LYS A 115 -6.98 -24.33 -0.44
N ASN A 116 -8.12 -23.85 0.07
CA ASN A 116 -9.32 -24.66 0.20
C ASN A 116 -10.08 -24.65 -1.16
N PRO A 117 -10.16 -25.79 -1.87
CA PRO A 117 -10.85 -25.87 -3.16
C PRO A 117 -12.35 -25.59 -3.04
N ASP A 118 -12.96 -25.83 -1.88
CA ASP A 118 -14.39 -25.57 -1.66
C ASP A 118 -14.73 -24.09 -1.59
N ILE A 119 -13.76 -23.25 -1.23
CA ILE A 119 -13.91 -21.79 -1.29
C ILE A 119 -13.56 -21.32 -2.72
N ALA A 120 -12.44 -21.81 -3.25
CA ALA A 120 -11.89 -21.31 -4.50
C ALA A 120 -12.81 -21.53 -5.72
N LYS A 121 -13.65 -22.57 -5.70
CA LYS A 121 -14.67 -22.83 -6.73
C LYS A 121 -15.76 -21.75 -6.80
N TYR A 122 -15.96 -20.96 -5.74
CA TYR A 122 -16.99 -19.92 -5.70
C TYR A 122 -16.48 -18.54 -6.12
N VAL A 123 -15.16 -18.35 -6.23
CA VAL A 123 -14.56 -17.10 -6.70
C VAL A 123 -14.78 -16.96 -8.21
N ARG A 124 -15.62 -16.00 -8.59
CA ARG A 124 -15.97 -15.71 -10.00
C ARG A 124 -15.37 -14.42 -10.53
N GLU A 125 -15.07 -13.51 -9.63
CA GLU A 125 -14.57 -12.18 -9.93
C GLU A 125 -13.42 -11.87 -8.97
N LEU A 126 -12.43 -11.14 -9.46
CA LEU A 126 -11.31 -10.66 -8.67
C LEU A 126 -10.97 -9.23 -9.08
N THR A 127 -10.61 -8.40 -8.10
CA THR A 127 -10.09 -7.07 -8.34
C THR A 127 -8.59 -7.06 -8.06
N ILE A 128 -7.77 -6.61 -9.01
CA ILE A 128 -6.32 -6.53 -8.90
C ILE A 128 -5.90 -5.06 -9.03
N LEU A 129 -4.99 -4.64 -8.14
CA LEU A 129 -4.39 -3.32 -8.20
C LEU A 129 -3.20 -3.33 -9.18
N ALA A 130 -3.17 -2.38 -10.12
CA ALA A 130 -2.13 -2.25 -11.15
C ALA A 130 -0.97 -1.31 -10.76
N GLU A 131 -0.91 -0.87 -9.50
CA GLU A 131 0.07 0.08 -8.98
C GLU A 131 0.77 -0.53 -7.76
N GLY A 132 2.09 -0.38 -7.72
CA GLY A 132 2.98 -0.80 -6.63
C GLY A 132 3.60 0.41 -5.93
N LEU A 133 4.53 0.16 -5.01
CA LEU A 133 5.41 1.22 -4.51
C LEU A 133 6.32 1.67 -5.65
N SER A 134 6.48 2.98 -5.82
CA SER A 134 7.27 3.53 -6.92
C SER A 134 7.88 4.85 -6.53
N GLU A 135 9.15 5.04 -6.90
CA GLU A 135 9.81 6.32 -6.73
C GLU A 135 9.22 7.35 -7.69
N HIS A 136 9.03 8.57 -7.20
CA HIS A 136 8.59 9.65 -8.07
C HIS A 136 9.65 9.99 -9.12
N ILE A 137 9.21 10.20 -10.37
CA ILE A 137 10.10 10.41 -11.54
C ILE A 137 11.02 11.63 -11.34
N HIS A 138 10.57 12.66 -10.64
CA HIS A 138 11.34 13.90 -10.36
C HIS A 138 11.94 13.92 -8.95
N GLY A 139 11.91 12.78 -8.26
CA GLY A 139 12.29 12.67 -6.86
C GLY A 139 11.19 13.14 -5.91
N TYR A 140 11.36 12.76 -4.64
CA TYR A 140 10.37 13.01 -3.59
C TYR A 140 10.18 14.50 -3.31
N ALA A 141 11.25 15.32 -3.37
CA ALA A 141 11.17 16.75 -3.05
C ALA A 141 10.13 17.48 -3.90
N TRP A 142 10.15 17.28 -5.22
CA TRP A 142 9.20 17.88 -6.15
C TRP A 142 7.77 17.41 -5.89
N ALA A 143 7.57 16.12 -5.61
CA ALA A 143 6.25 15.56 -5.38
C ALA A 143 5.61 16.09 -4.07
N TRP A 144 6.44 16.28 -3.04
CA TRP A 144 6.04 16.93 -1.80
C TRP A 144 5.75 18.41 -2.01
N GLU A 145 6.59 19.14 -2.75
CA GLU A 145 6.34 20.55 -3.09
C GLU A 145 5.00 20.75 -3.79
N ASP A 146 4.69 19.92 -4.79
CA ASP A 146 3.40 19.98 -5.50
C ASP A 146 2.22 19.76 -4.54
N LEU A 147 2.30 18.76 -3.66
CA LEU A 147 1.27 18.49 -2.66
C LEU A 147 1.08 19.69 -1.72
N LEU A 148 2.18 20.25 -1.21
CA LEU A 148 2.18 21.37 -0.28
C LEU A 148 1.65 22.66 -0.92
N LEU A 149 2.03 22.93 -2.17
CA LEU A 149 1.52 24.05 -2.96
C LEU A 149 0.03 23.91 -3.25
N ASP A 150 -0.45 22.69 -3.47
CA ASP A 150 -1.88 22.43 -3.66
C ASP A 150 -2.69 22.62 -2.38
N MET A 151 -2.13 22.25 -1.22
CA MET A 151 -2.77 22.44 0.09
C MET A 151 -2.66 23.87 0.62
N GLY A 152 -1.62 24.62 0.24
CA GLY A 152 -1.40 25.99 0.72
C GLY A 152 -1.05 26.08 2.20
N VAL A 153 -0.44 25.03 2.76
CA VAL A 153 -0.10 24.92 4.20
C VAL A 153 1.40 25.19 4.41
N PRO A 154 1.79 25.98 5.41
CA PRO A 154 3.20 26.13 5.77
C PRO A 154 3.76 24.82 6.34
N VAL A 155 4.97 24.47 5.93
CA VAL A 155 5.68 23.28 6.43
C VAL A 155 6.57 23.67 7.61
N GLU A 156 6.49 22.91 8.70
CA GLU A 156 7.37 23.09 9.85
C GLU A 156 8.68 22.32 9.68
N ASP A 157 9.76 22.73 10.36
CA ASP A 157 11.06 22.04 10.27
C ASP A 157 10.98 20.57 10.74
N GLU A 158 10.05 20.27 11.67
CA GLU A 158 9.77 18.90 12.12
C GLU A 158 9.15 18.04 11.01
N ASP A 159 8.26 18.62 10.19
CA ASP A 159 7.66 17.94 9.03
C ASP A 159 8.72 17.57 8.01
N VAL A 160 9.71 18.44 7.77
CA VAL A 160 10.80 18.16 6.83
C VAL A 160 11.59 16.92 7.25
N ASN A 161 11.91 16.79 8.54
CA ASN A 161 12.58 15.61 9.07
C ASN A 161 11.73 14.35 8.94
N LEU A 162 10.42 14.47 9.17
CA LEU A 162 9.48 13.37 9.04
C LEU A 162 9.30 12.94 7.57
N ILE A 163 9.20 13.88 6.64
CA ILE A 163 9.15 13.66 5.20
C ILE A 163 10.39 12.90 4.74
N ASN A 164 11.59 13.35 5.14
CA ASN A 164 12.84 12.66 4.79
C ASN A 164 12.84 11.22 5.30
N ARG A 165 12.41 11.01 6.55
CA ARG A 165 12.27 9.66 7.11
C ARG A 165 11.26 8.79 6.38
N ILE A 166 10.13 9.35 5.95
CA ILE A 166 9.13 8.64 5.14
C ILE A 166 9.73 8.23 3.80
N ASN A 167 10.45 9.15 3.14
CA ASN A 167 11.11 8.90 1.86
C ASN A 167 12.17 7.80 1.97
N ASP A 168 12.99 7.81 3.03
CA ASP A 168 13.99 6.76 3.27
C ASP A 168 13.35 5.38 3.45
N ILE A 169 12.28 5.31 4.27
CA ILE A 169 11.54 4.06 4.50
C ILE A 169 10.86 3.60 3.20
N HIS A 170 10.33 4.53 2.42
CA HIS A 170 9.73 4.22 1.13
C HIS A 170 10.76 3.66 0.16
N HIS A 171 11.95 4.26 0.05
CA HIS A 171 13.04 3.76 -0.80
C HIS A 171 13.40 2.32 -0.46
N ASP A 172 13.56 2.00 0.83
CA ASP A 172 13.85 0.63 1.26
C ASP A 172 12.72 -0.35 0.88
N ASP A 173 11.45 0.04 1.06
CA ASP A 173 10.29 -0.80 0.75
C ASP A 173 10.07 -0.94 -0.76
N SER A 174 10.33 0.11 -1.56
CA SER A 174 10.20 0.07 -3.02
C SER A 174 11.24 -0.84 -3.65
N LEU A 175 12.48 -0.85 -3.13
CA LEU A 175 13.51 -1.79 -3.60
C LEU A 175 13.09 -3.26 -3.40
N LEU A 176 12.39 -3.57 -2.30
CA LEU A 176 11.87 -4.91 -2.04
C LEU A 176 10.70 -5.26 -2.96
N ASP A 177 9.82 -4.31 -3.25
CA ASP A 177 8.68 -4.49 -4.15
C ASP A 177 9.15 -4.66 -5.60
N ASP A 178 10.10 -3.84 -6.05
CA ASP A 178 10.75 -3.94 -7.36
C ASP A 178 11.41 -5.31 -7.57
N ALA A 179 12.14 -5.79 -6.56
CA ALA A 179 12.75 -7.13 -6.60
C ALA A 179 11.68 -8.23 -6.71
N PHE A 180 10.55 -8.08 -6.03
CA PHE A 180 9.43 -9.02 -6.09
C PHE A 180 8.77 -9.08 -7.47
N HIS A 181 8.63 -7.94 -8.16
CA HIS A 181 8.12 -7.89 -9.52
C HIS A 181 9.14 -8.40 -10.54
N ALA A 182 10.36 -7.84 -10.53
CA ALA A 182 11.38 -8.11 -11.54
C ALA A 182 11.90 -9.56 -11.53
N SER A 183 11.92 -10.21 -10.36
CA SER A 183 12.25 -11.63 -10.23
C SER A 183 11.21 -12.57 -10.87
N GLY A 184 10.01 -12.07 -11.19
CA GLY A 184 8.89 -12.85 -11.72
C GLY A 184 8.13 -13.63 -10.65
N ILE A 185 8.44 -13.43 -9.36
CA ILE A 185 7.70 -14.06 -8.26
C ILE A 185 6.25 -13.58 -8.28
N TYR A 186 6.01 -12.28 -8.47
CA TYR A 186 4.67 -11.72 -8.63
C TYR A 186 3.86 -12.46 -9.71
N ARG A 187 4.40 -12.57 -10.93
CA ARG A 187 3.78 -13.29 -12.05
C ARG A 187 3.47 -14.76 -11.72
N ASN A 188 4.38 -15.44 -11.04
CA ASN A 188 4.18 -16.83 -10.63
C ASN A 188 3.05 -16.98 -9.59
N MET A 189 3.00 -16.07 -8.62
CA MET A 189 1.92 -16.03 -7.63
C MET A 189 0.58 -15.68 -8.27
N LEU A 190 0.56 -14.72 -9.21
CA LEU A 190 -0.63 -14.38 -9.97
C LEU A 190 -1.13 -15.57 -10.79
N THR A 191 -0.25 -16.26 -11.51
CA THR A 191 -0.57 -17.50 -12.23
C THR A 191 -1.17 -18.56 -11.30
N THR A 192 -0.57 -18.73 -10.12
CA THR A 192 -1.04 -19.70 -9.11
C THR A 192 -2.42 -19.33 -8.58
N LEU A 193 -2.65 -18.05 -8.31
CA LEU A 193 -3.91 -17.51 -7.82
C LEU A 193 -5.02 -17.72 -8.85
N LEU A 194 -4.76 -17.39 -10.12
CA LEU A 194 -5.71 -17.59 -11.20
C LEU A 194 -6.02 -19.09 -11.40
N ARG A 195 -5.01 -19.96 -11.43
CA ARG A 195 -5.19 -21.43 -11.55
C ARG A 195 -6.03 -22.02 -10.42
N ARG A 196 -5.92 -21.49 -9.19
CA ARG A 196 -6.70 -21.96 -8.04
C ARG A 196 -8.17 -21.53 -8.09
N CYS A 197 -8.54 -20.55 -8.91
CA CYS A 197 -9.91 -20.10 -9.07
C CYS A 197 -10.51 -20.67 -10.36
N PRO A 198 -11.01 -21.93 -10.39
CA PRO A 198 -11.43 -22.61 -11.62
C PRO A 198 -12.64 -21.95 -12.31
N ASN A 199 -13.49 -21.26 -11.55
CA ASN A 199 -14.69 -20.61 -12.04
C ASN A 199 -14.55 -19.08 -12.19
N LEU A 200 -13.32 -18.56 -12.11
CA LEU A 200 -13.03 -17.14 -12.35
C LEU A 200 -13.37 -16.77 -13.80
N LYS A 201 -14.22 -15.76 -13.96
CA LYS A 201 -14.69 -15.25 -15.25
C LYS A 201 -14.12 -13.89 -15.58
N THR A 202 -14.01 -13.01 -14.57
CA THR A 202 -13.66 -11.61 -14.77
C THR A 202 -12.58 -11.17 -13.79
N ILE A 203 -11.58 -10.46 -14.31
CA ILE A 203 -10.59 -9.73 -13.54
C ILE A 203 -10.85 -8.24 -13.75
N TYR A 204 -11.12 -7.53 -12.68
CA TYR A 204 -11.14 -6.09 -12.64
C TYR A 204 -9.75 -5.59 -12.32
N VAL A 205 -9.22 -4.71 -13.16
CA VAL A 205 -7.95 -4.03 -12.96
C VAL A 205 -8.26 -2.61 -12.55
N ARG A 206 -7.73 -2.14 -11.43
CA ARG A 206 -7.92 -0.75 -10.97
C ARG A 206 -6.61 -0.13 -10.52
N LYS A 207 -6.65 1.19 -10.39
CA LYS A 207 -5.62 2.00 -9.75
C LYS A 207 -5.93 2.25 -8.27
N LEU A 208 -4.95 2.78 -7.54
CA LEU A 208 -5.07 3.10 -6.13
C LEU A 208 -6.06 4.27 -5.99
N LYS A 209 -6.95 4.24 -4.99
CA LYS A 209 -7.87 5.35 -4.71
C LYS A 209 -7.18 6.42 -3.87
N ALA A 210 -7.69 7.66 -3.90
CA ALA A 210 -7.18 8.71 -3.02
C ALA A 210 -7.31 8.28 -1.54
N GLY A 211 -6.25 8.48 -0.75
CA GLY A 211 -6.18 8.04 0.64
C GLY A 211 -6.06 6.53 0.87
N GLU A 212 -6.03 5.72 -0.20
CA GLU A 212 -5.78 4.29 -0.10
C GLU A 212 -4.27 4.02 -0.09
N HIS A 213 -3.84 3.03 0.68
CA HIS A 213 -2.44 2.63 0.78
C HIS A 213 -2.27 1.13 0.56
N ILE A 214 -1.17 0.75 -0.11
CA ILE A 214 -0.79 -0.67 -0.26
C ILE A 214 -0.49 -1.27 1.13
N PRO A 215 -1.15 -2.38 1.52
CA PRO A 215 -0.90 -3.02 2.80
C PRO A 215 0.55 -3.48 2.95
N GLY A 216 1.14 -3.21 4.12
CA GLY A 216 2.50 -3.63 4.46
C GLY A 216 3.58 -2.56 4.27
N TRP A 217 3.27 -1.45 3.60
CA TRP A 217 4.20 -0.32 3.50
C TRP A 217 4.41 0.34 4.88
N ARG A 218 5.67 0.39 5.33
CA ARG A 218 6.01 0.85 6.68
C ARG A 218 5.81 2.35 6.88
N GLY A 219 5.93 3.14 5.82
CA GLY A 219 5.84 4.61 5.86
C GLY A 219 4.45 5.14 6.22
N VAL A 220 3.37 4.41 5.91
CA VAL A 220 1.97 4.88 6.09
C VAL A 220 1.68 5.40 7.49
N LYS A 221 2.27 4.76 8.51
CA LYS A 221 2.00 5.09 9.92
C LYS A 221 2.51 6.48 10.30
N LEU A 222 3.57 6.94 9.65
CA LEU A 222 4.23 8.21 9.94
C LEU A 222 3.47 9.41 9.35
N PHE A 223 2.57 9.20 8.40
CA PHE A 223 1.80 10.30 7.83
C PHE A 223 0.99 11.07 8.87
N LYS A 224 0.46 10.37 9.87
CA LYS A 224 -0.34 10.97 10.95
C LYS A 224 0.45 11.94 11.84
N ASP A 225 1.77 11.87 11.78
CA ASP A 225 2.66 12.71 12.56
C ASP A 225 3.03 14.01 11.81
N LEU A 226 2.64 14.16 10.54
CA LEU A 226 2.81 15.41 9.78
C LEU A 226 1.78 16.43 10.28
N SER A 227 2.23 17.67 10.53
CA SER A 227 1.41 18.76 11.05
C SER A 227 0.19 19.07 10.18
N PHE A 228 0.32 18.84 8.87
CA PHE A 228 -0.69 19.12 7.85
C PHE A 228 -1.50 17.89 7.43
N TYR A 229 -1.33 16.73 8.08
CA TYR A 229 -1.99 15.50 7.66
C TYR A 229 -3.51 15.55 7.85
N GLU A 230 -4.23 15.12 6.81
CA GLU A 230 -5.67 14.92 6.83
C GLU A 230 -6.01 13.49 6.37
N ALA A 231 -7.03 12.90 7.00
CA ALA A 231 -7.51 11.59 6.61
C ALA A 231 -8.04 11.62 5.16
N GLY A 232 -7.52 10.75 4.31
CA GLY A 232 -7.89 10.69 2.89
C GLY A 232 -6.98 11.52 1.96
N MET A 233 -5.92 12.15 2.49
CA MET A 233 -4.94 12.87 1.69
C MET A 233 -4.33 11.98 0.57
N ASP A 234 -4.18 12.57 -0.61
CA ASP A 234 -3.76 11.85 -1.81
C ASP A 234 -2.23 11.82 -1.97
N PHE A 235 -1.60 10.81 -1.41
CA PHE A 235 -0.16 10.56 -1.56
C PHE A 235 0.19 9.72 -2.80
N ARG A 236 -0.79 9.39 -3.66
CA ARG A 236 -0.58 8.47 -4.80
C ARG A 236 0.55 8.93 -5.71
N LYS A 237 0.58 10.22 -6.02
CA LYS A 237 1.59 10.80 -6.92
C LYS A 237 3.00 10.81 -6.33
N ILE A 238 3.16 10.64 -5.02
CA ILE A 238 4.48 10.71 -4.37
C ILE A 238 5.12 9.33 -4.28
N PHE A 239 4.34 8.29 -3.99
CA PHE A 239 4.85 6.99 -3.56
C PHE A 239 4.34 5.78 -4.35
N TYR A 240 3.49 6.01 -5.36
CA TYR A 240 2.84 4.91 -6.06
C TYR A 240 2.87 5.12 -7.57
N GLY A 241 3.00 4.01 -8.29
CA GLY A 241 3.10 4.01 -9.73
C GLY A 241 2.96 2.61 -10.31
N GLY A 242 2.87 2.53 -11.64
CA GLY A 242 3.02 1.25 -12.33
C GLY A 242 4.49 0.85 -12.34
N TRP A 243 4.78 -0.44 -12.18
CA TRP A 243 6.14 -0.94 -12.33
C TRP A 243 6.47 -1.23 -13.80
N GLN A 244 7.75 -1.09 -14.11
CA GLN A 244 8.34 -1.51 -15.38
C GLN A 244 9.71 -2.14 -15.08
N TYR A 245 10.07 -3.20 -15.79
CA TYR A 245 11.41 -3.77 -15.67
C TYR A 245 11.84 -4.47 -16.96
N ASP A 246 13.14 -4.49 -17.19
CA ASP A 246 13.81 -5.25 -18.24
C ASP A 246 13.78 -6.75 -17.93
N LEU A 247 13.30 -7.58 -18.86
CA LEU A 247 13.24 -9.03 -18.68
C LEU A 247 14.63 -9.70 -18.60
N LEU A 248 15.66 -9.10 -19.21
CA LEU A 248 17.04 -9.56 -19.19
C LEU A 248 17.76 -9.07 -17.93
N HIS A 249 17.73 -7.77 -17.66
CA HIS A 249 18.51 -7.14 -16.59
C HIS A 249 17.79 -7.03 -15.25
N LYS A 250 16.47 -7.29 -15.21
CA LYS A 250 15.62 -7.22 -14.01
C LYS A 250 15.63 -5.83 -13.34
N ARG A 251 15.78 -4.77 -14.14
CA ARG A 251 15.76 -3.36 -13.73
C ARG A 251 15.20 -2.48 -14.83
N VAL A 252 14.87 -1.22 -14.56
CA VAL A 252 14.50 -0.28 -15.62
C VAL A 252 15.74 0.05 -16.46
N THR A 253 15.66 -0.18 -17.77
CA THR A 253 16.71 0.16 -18.76
C THR A 253 16.17 1.04 -19.90
N PHE A 254 14.87 1.36 -19.84
CA PHE A 254 14.15 2.18 -20.79
C PHE A 254 13.26 3.18 -20.06
N TYR A 255 13.52 4.47 -20.23
CA TYR A 255 12.78 5.53 -19.55
C TYR A 255 12.56 6.74 -20.46
N TYR A 256 11.46 7.44 -20.23
CA TYR A 256 11.16 8.70 -20.88
C TYR A 256 11.63 9.83 -19.97
N ASP A 257 12.49 10.69 -20.48
CA ASP A 257 12.78 11.95 -19.82
C ASP A 257 11.79 12.99 -20.33
N ILE A 258 11.00 13.53 -19.40
CA ILE A 258 9.99 14.52 -19.73
C ILE A 258 10.59 15.90 -20.00
N TYR A 259 11.83 16.16 -19.55
CA TYR A 259 12.44 17.48 -19.63
C TYR A 259 12.99 17.76 -21.02
N ASP A 260 13.67 16.77 -21.60
CA ASP A 260 14.11 16.84 -22.98
C ASP A 260 13.06 16.31 -23.96
N GLY A 261 12.08 15.55 -23.46
CA GLY A 261 11.02 14.93 -24.24
C GLY A 261 11.48 13.71 -25.05
N HIS A 262 12.59 13.07 -24.67
CA HIS A 262 13.17 11.93 -25.39
C HIS A 262 13.08 10.63 -24.59
N TRP A 263 13.14 9.53 -25.31
CA TRP A 263 13.27 8.20 -24.74
C TRP A 263 14.75 7.83 -24.66
N TYR A 264 15.18 7.44 -23.48
CA TYR A 264 16.50 6.92 -23.20
C TYR A 264 16.48 5.40 -23.13
N PHE A 265 17.47 4.80 -23.79
CA PHE A 265 17.69 3.36 -23.84
C PHE A 265 19.13 3.10 -23.38
N GLU A 266 19.31 2.27 -22.35
CA GLU A 266 20.65 1.81 -22.00
C GLU A 266 21.19 0.85 -23.07
N ASP A 267 22.51 0.82 -23.23
CA ASP A 267 23.16 -0.15 -24.12
C ASP A 267 22.78 -1.58 -23.71
N CYS A 268 22.41 -2.40 -24.71
CA CYS A 268 21.91 -3.77 -24.54
C CYS A 268 20.55 -3.92 -23.84
N ALA A 269 19.76 -2.86 -23.66
CA ALA A 269 18.43 -2.96 -23.05
C ALA A 269 17.57 -4.10 -23.64
N GLY A 270 17.06 -4.96 -22.78
CA GLY A 270 16.15 -6.05 -23.12
C GLY A 270 14.69 -5.61 -23.20
N PRO A 271 13.78 -6.53 -23.55
CA PRO A 271 12.35 -6.25 -23.60
C PRO A 271 11.84 -5.78 -22.23
N GLN A 272 11.01 -4.74 -22.24
CA GLN A 272 10.40 -4.20 -21.02
C GLN A 272 9.09 -4.90 -20.75
N ALA A 273 8.86 -5.26 -19.49
CA ALA A 273 7.59 -5.76 -18.98
C ALA A 273 6.98 -4.75 -18.01
N ARG A 274 5.65 -4.69 -18.01
CA ARG A 274 4.81 -3.91 -17.11
C ARG A 274 3.79 -4.83 -16.44
N PHE A 275 2.99 -4.28 -15.52
CA PHE A 275 1.88 -5.01 -14.91
C PHE A 275 1.00 -5.77 -15.92
N ILE A 276 0.65 -5.14 -17.05
CA ILE A 276 -0.24 -5.74 -18.03
C ILE A 276 0.37 -7.00 -18.66
N ASP A 277 1.68 -6.98 -18.93
CA ASP A 277 2.39 -8.11 -19.51
C ASP A 277 2.43 -9.29 -18.53
N ASP A 278 2.61 -9.02 -17.24
CA ASP A 278 2.55 -10.03 -16.18
C ASP A 278 1.15 -10.64 -16.04
N LEU A 279 0.11 -9.80 -16.11
CA LEU A 279 -1.28 -10.23 -16.04
C LEU A 279 -1.64 -11.10 -17.25
N GLU A 280 -1.32 -10.65 -18.45
CA GLU A 280 -1.57 -11.40 -19.69
C GLU A 280 -0.82 -12.73 -19.69
N ALA A 281 0.45 -12.74 -19.29
CA ALA A 281 1.22 -13.97 -19.15
C ALA A 281 0.58 -14.94 -18.15
N ALA A 282 0.09 -14.44 -17.01
CA ALA A 282 -0.59 -15.26 -16.01
C ALA A 282 -1.94 -15.81 -16.52
N VAL A 283 -2.74 -15.01 -17.21
CA VAL A 283 -4.01 -15.43 -17.83
C VAL A 283 -3.76 -16.49 -18.89
N ASN A 284 -2.78 -16.27 -19.78
CA ASN A 284 -2.39 -17.21 -20.82
C ASN A 284 -1.91 -18.55 -20.22
N ALA A 285 -1.11 -18.49 -19.16
CA ALA A 285 -0.63 -19.68 -18.44
C ALA A 285 -1.74 -20.48 -17.73
N CYS A 286 -2.94 -19.91 -17.57
CA CYS A 286 -4.10 -20.62 -17.03
C CYS A 286 -4.86 -21.43 -18.08
N GLY A 287 -4.63 -21.20 -19.38
CA GLY A 287 -5.32 -21.91 -20.46
C GLY A 287 -6.83 -21.70 -20.50
N ARG A 288 -7.34 -20.64 -19.86
CA ARG A 288 -8.77 -20.31 -19.76
C ARG A 288 -9.02 -18.90 -20.23
N ARG A 289 -10.19 -18.69 -20.84
CA ARG A 289 -10.65 -17.36 -21.22
C ARG A 289 -11.18 -16.62 -20.00
N ILE A 290 -10.41 -15.65 -19.51
CA ILE A 290 -10.78 -14.76 -18.42
C ILE A 290 -10.93 -13.35 -19.02
N GLU A 291 -12.07 -12.72 -18.79
CA GLU A 291 -12.33 -11.34 -19.22
C GLU A 291 -11.54 -10.37 -18.33
N GLN A 292 -10.86 -9.41 -18.94
CA GLN A 292 -10.11 -8.36 -18.22
C GLN A 292 -10.85 -7.03 -18.41
N ARG A 293 -11.18 -6.35 -17.31
CA ARG A 293 -11.89 -5.06 -17.30
C ARG A 293 -11.07 -4.01 -16.57
N PHE A 294 -10.70 -2.94 -17.26
CA PHE A 294 -9.96 -1.83 -16.68
C PHE A 294 -10.94 -0.80 -16.12
N ILE A 295 -10.89 -0.59 -14.80
CA ILE A 295 -11.62 0.45 -14.11
C ILE A 295 -10.77 1.72 -14.21
N LEU A 296 -11.27 2.70 -14.96
CA LEU A 296 -10.65 4.02 -15.01
C LEU A 296 -10.67 4.63 -13.61
N PRO A 297 -9.59 5.33 -13.19
CA PRO A 297 -9.62 6.04 -11.93
C PRO A 297 -10.77 7.05 -11.93
N ASP A 298 -11.44 7.20 -10.79
CA ASP A 298 -12.43 8.26 -10.61
C ASP A 298 -11.81 9.58 -11.04
N PRO A 299 -12.53 10.44 -11.80
CA PRO A 299 -12.03 11.77 -12.09
C PRO A 299 -11.68 12.43 -10.76
N LEU A 300 -10.46 12.98 -10.68
CA LEU A 300 -10.03 13.73 -9.50
C LEU A 300 -11.16 14.68 -9.09
N PRO A 301 -11.55 14.72 -7.80
CA PRO A 301 -12.63 15.59 -7.35
C PRO A 301 -12.35 16.99 -7.91
N SER A 302 -13.32 17.51 -8.67
CA SER A 302 -13.18 18.81 -9.33
C SER A 302 -12.78 19.83 -8.28
N ARG A 303 -11.65 20.49 -8.52
CA ARG A 303 -11.06 21.49 -7.62
C ARG A 303 -12.18 22.39 -7.10
N PRO A 304 -12.43 22.49 -5.78
CA PRO A 304 -13.25 23.58 -5.29
C PRO A 304 -12.60 24.87 -5.81
N PRO A 305 -13.38 25.84 -6.34
CA PRO A 305 -12.82 27.05 -6.91
C PRO A 305 -11.87 27.66 -5.87
N LYS A 306 -10.58 27.75 -6.22
CA LYS A 306 -9.60 28.45 -5.39
C LYS A 306 -10.19 29.83 -5.18
N ASP A 307 -10.59 30.14 -3.97
CA ASP A 307 -11.00 31.48 -3.59
C ASP A 307 -9.70 32.31 -3.57
N THR A 308 -9.24 32.69 -4.76
CA THR A 308 -7.94 33.30 -5.03
C THR A 308 -7.70 34.57 -4.21
N ASN A 309 -8.79 35.16 -3.69
CA ASN A 309 -8.76 36.29 -2.79
C ASN A 309 -8.41 35.90 -1.34
N ALA A 310 -8.81 34.73 -0.85
CA ALA A 310 -8.50 34.29 0.51
C ALA A 310 -7.01 33.94 0.66
N SER A 311 -6.44 33.17 -0.27
CA SER A 311 -5.01 32.84 -0.26
C SER A 311 -4.12 34.06 -0.50
N ARG A 312 -4.55 35.04 -1.33
CA ARG A 312 -3.82 36.31 -1.50
C ARG A 312 -3.88 37.19 -0.25
N ARG A 313 -5.01 37.23 0.46
CA ARG A 313 -5.13 37.98 1.73
C ARG A 313 -4.26 37.38 2.82
N ALA A 314 -4.26 36.05 2.98
CA ALA A 314 -3.39 35.37 3.94
C ALA A 314 -1.89 35.60 3.64
N ALA A 315 -1.48 35.55 2.37
CA ALA A 315 -0.11 35.84 1.98
C ALA A 315 0.28 37.32 2.19
N GLN A 316 -0.64 38.26 1.94
CA GLN A 316 -0.41 39.69 2.20
C GLN A 316 -0.37 40.02 3.70
N GLU A 317 -1.17 39.34 4.51
CA GLU A 317 -1.16 39.50 5.97
C GLU A 317 0.12 38.92 6.59
N ALA A 318 0.58 37.75 6.11
CA ALA A 318 1.86 37.17 6.52
C ALA A 318 3.08 38.02 6.10
N ALA A 319 3.02 38.70 4.95
CA ALA A 319 4.07 39.62 4.53
C ALA A 319 4.10 40.91 5.37
N LYS A 320 2.93 41.42 5.79
CA LYS A 320 2.82 42.62 6.65
C LYS A 320 3.28 42.37 8.09
N SER A 321 3.05 41.18 8.64
CA SER A 321 3.54 40.82 9.97
C SER A 321 5.06 40.65 10.02
N LYS A 322 5.70 40.25 8.90
CA LYS A 322 7.18 40.23 8.80
C LYS A 322 7.80 41.61 8.63
N SER A 323 7.13 42.58 8.00
CA SER A 323 7.68 43.94 7.85
C SER A 323 7.67 44.78 9.13
N HIS A 324 6.80 44.47 10.10
CA HIS A 324 6.77 45.18 11.39
C HIS A 324 7.76 44.65 12.43
N ALA A 325 8.36 43.47 12.22
CA ALA A 325 9.35 42.91 13.14
C ALA A 325 10.79 43.40 12.88
N ALA A 326 11.03 44.21 11.84
CA ALA A 326 12.37 44.63 11.41
C ALA A 326 12.75 46.08 11.79
N GLU A 327 11.87 46.84 12.46
CA GLU A 327 12.21 48.18 12.97
C GLU A 327 12.67 48.09 14.43
N ALA A 328 13.96 47.81 14.62
CA ALA A 328 14.64 48.06 15.89
C ALA A 328 14.91 49.57 16.04
N PRO A 329 14.71 50.18 17.22
CA PRO A 329 14.94 51.61 17.40
C PRO A 329 16.45 51.91 17.37
N GLN A 330 16.88 52.74 16.43
CA GLN A 330 18.22 53.31 16.40
C GLN A 330 18.41 54.21 17.63
N ALA A 331 19.34 53.84 18.51
CA ALA A 331 19.79 54.68 19.60
C ALA A 331 20.58 55.88 19.03
N GLN A 332 20.09 57.09 19.29
CA GLN A 332 20.85 58.33 19.15
C GLN A 332 22.05 58.30 20.11
N VAL A 333 23.26 58.37 19.55
CA VAL A 333 24.48 58.67 20.29
C VAL A 333 24.72 60.17 20.12
N ASP A 334 24.39 60.93 21.15
CA ASP A 334 24.71 62.36 21.22
C ASP A 334 26.22 62.55 21.41
N ALA A 335 26.77 63.44 20.60
CA ALA A 335 28.14 63.91 20.67
C ALA A 335 28.32 64.80 21.90
N ASP A 336 29.35 64.54 22.71
CA ASP A 336 29.80 65.49 23.72
C ASP A 336 31.22 65.95 23.39
N SER A 337 31.31 67.23 23.02
CA SER A 337 32.53 67.97 22.78
C SER A 337 32.78 68.87 23.98
N SER A 338 33.88 68.67 24.70
CA SER A 338 34.43 69.72 25.56
C SER A 338 35.94 69.62 25.64
N ALA A 339 36.58 70.56 24.95
CA ALA A 339 37.95 70.97 25.18
C ALA A 339 38.06 71.67 26.55
N GLN A 340 39.11 71.38 27.31
CA GLN A 340 39.70 72.33 28.25
C GLN A 340 41.22 72.17 28.27
N ASP A 341 41.88 73.24 27.83
CA ASP A 341 43.24 73.62 28.22
C ASP A 341 43.30 73.83 29.75
N SER A 342 44.38 73.40 30.42
CA SER A 342 45.27 74.28 31.20
C SER A 342 46.39 73.54 31.95
N VAL A 343 47.59 74.15 31.84
CA VAL A 343 48.90 73.98 32.52
C VAL A 343 49.84 72.88 32.02
#